data_AF-A0A259H3I3-F1
#
_entry.id   AF-A0A259H3I3-F1
#
_cell.length_a   1.000
_cell.length_b   1.000
_cell.length_c   1.000
_cell.angle_alpha   90.00
_cell.angle_beta   90.00
_cell.angle_gamma   90.00
#
_symmetry.space_group_name_H-M   'P 1'
#
loop_
_entity.id
_entity.type
_entity.pdbx_description
1 polymer ?
#
loop_
_entity_poly.entity_id
_entity_poly.type
_entity_poly.pdbx_seq_one_letter_code
_entity_poly.pdbx_strand_id
1 'polypeptide(L)'
;MSFAAHLAIAPVVIPALAAPLALLSMRRRRRLGVGIGFASCSLMLVVALLLLNAASDGTIRTYEVGEWPAPFGIVLVVDRLSAIMLTLVASLSLIALLHAVVTRTDRKGWHFHSLFQFQIMGLNGAF
;
A
#
# COMPACT_ATOMS: atom_id res chain seq x y z
N MET A 1 -17.03 -11.55 9.40
CA MET A 1 -15.83 -10.81 9.85
C MET A 1 -16.20 -9.34 10.05
N SER A 2 -15.55 -8.61 10.96
CA SER A 2 -15.82 -7.17 11.14
C SER A 2 -15.09 -6.35 10.08
N PHE A 3 -15.56 -5.13 9.77
CA PHE A 3 -14.88 -4.22 8.85
C PHE A 3 -13.40 -3.97 9.23
N ALA A 4 -13.11 -3.94 10.53
CA ALA A 4 -11.76 -3.79 11.06
C ALA A 4 -10.84 -4.98 10.70
N ALA A 5 -11.37 -6.19 10.55
CA ALA A 5 -10.57 -7.36 10.14
C ALA A 5 -10.10 -7.25 8.68
N HIS A 6 -10.92 -6.67 7.80
CA HIS A 6 -10.55 -6.45 6.40
C HIS A 6 -9.47 -5.37 6.23
N LEU A 7 -9.16 -4.59 7.26
CA LEU A 7 -8.10 -3.58 7.18
C LEU A 7 -6.72 -4.21 6.90
N ALA A 8 -6.50 -5.46 7.28
CA ALA A 8 -5.24 -6.18 7.07
C ALA A 8 -4.88 -6.39 5.59
N ILE A 9 -5.87 -6.48 4.69
CA ILE A 9 -5.61 -6.66 3.25
C ILE A 9 -5.38 -5.33 2.51
N ALA A 10 -5.80 -4.21 3.12
CA ALA A 10 -5.76 -2.90 2.49
C ALA A 10 -4.35 -2.48 2.01
N PRO A 11 -3.24 -2.75 2.74
CA PRO A 11 -1.89 -2.43 2.29
C PRO A 11 -1.50 -3.06 0.94
N VAL A 12 -2.09 -4.21 0.59
CA VAL A 12 -1.85 -4.87 -0.69
C VAL A 12 -2.83 -4.36 -1.75
N VAL A 13 -4.12 -4.25 -1.40
CA VAL A 13 -5.18 -3.90 -2.36
C VAL A 13 -5.07 -2.45 -2.85
N ILE A 14 -4.77 -1.50 -1.96
CA ILE A 14 -4.67 -0.08 -2.31
C ILE A 14 -3.66 0.16 -3.46
N PRO A 15 -2.38 -0.22 -3.33
CA PRO A 15 -1.42 -0.04 -4.41
C PRO A 15 -1.70 -0.96 -5.62
N ALA A 16 -2.26 -2.16 -5.41
CA ALA A 16 -2.66 -3.07 -6.49
C ALA A 16 -3.73 -2.48 -7.42
N LEU A 17 -4.65 -1.67 -6.88
CA LEU A 17 -5.64 -0.94 -7.68
C LEU A 17 -5.07 0.38 -8.22
N ALA A 18 -4.26 1.09 -7.43
CA ALA A 18 -3.66 2.35 -7.86
C ALA A 18 -2.71 2.17 -9.05
N ALA A 19 -1.97 1.07 -9.12
CA ALA A 19 -1.00 0.79 -10.19
C ALA A 19 -1.62 0.74 -11.60
N PRO A 20 -2.67 -0.07 -11.89
CA PRO A 20 -3.33 -0.09 -13.21
C PRO A 20 -4.11 1.20 -13.48
N LEU A 21 -4.72 1.82 -12.46
CA LEU A 21 -5.41 3.11 -12.63
C LEU A 21 -4.42 4.21 -13.05
N ALA A 22 -3.24 4.26 -12.43
CA ALA A 22 -2.18 5.17 -12.82
C ALA A 22 -1.69 4.87 -14.24
N LEU A 23 -1.50 3.59 -14.60
CA LEU A 23 -1.08 3.16 -15.94
C LEU A 23 -2.04 3.63 -17.03
N LEU A 24 -3.35 3.38 -16.85
CA LEU A 24 -4.39 3.78 -17.81
C LEU A 24 -4.53 5.31 -17.90
N SER A 25 -4.37 6.01 -16.78
CA SER A 25 -4.50 7.48 -16.72
C SER A 25 -3.30 8.21 -17.34
N MET A 26 -2.09 7.67 -17.19
CA MET A 26 -0.84 8.28 -17.68
C MET A 26 -0.84 8.49 -19.21
N ARG A 27 -1.48 7.60 -19.97
CA ARG A 27 -1.55 7.67 -21.44
C ARG A 27 -2.20 8.96 -21.97
N ARG A 28 -3.12 9.56 -21.20
CA ARG A 28 -3.90 10.73 -21.65
C ARG A 28 -3.78 11.95 -20.74
N ARG A 29 -3.56 11.75 -19.42
CA ARG A 29 -3.57 12.82 -18.41
C ARG A 29 -2.57 12.52 -17.29
N ARG A 30 -1.30 12.91 -17.47
CA ARG A 30 -0.24 12.76 -16.45
C ARG A 30 -0.66 13.27 -15.06
N ARG A 31 -1.38 14.39 -14.98
CA ARG A 31 -1.84 14.97 -13.71
C ARG A 31 -2.73 14.01 -12.90
N LEU A 32 -3.55 13.19 -13.58
CA LEU A 32 -4.38 12.18 -12.92
C LEU A 32 -3.52 11.06 -12.33
N GLY A 33 -2.52 10.57 -13.07
CA GLY A 33 -1.60 9.53 -12.56
C GLY A 33 -0.84 10.00 -11.30
N VAL A 34 -0.38 11.25 -11.29
CA VAL A 34 0.23 11.87 -10.10
C VAL A 34 -0.76 11.93 -8.93
N GLY A 35 -1.99 12.38 -9.18
CA GLY A 35 -3.05 12.45 -8.18
C GLY A 35 -3.38 11.08 -7.56
N ILE A 36 -3.49 10.04 -8.41
CA ILE A 36 -3.70 8.65 -7.98
C ILE A 36 -2.54 8.18 -7.10
N GLY A 37 -1.30 8.47 -7.48
CA GLY A 37 -0.12 8.11 -6.70
C GLY A 37 -0.13 8.72 -5.30
N PHE A 38 -0.41 10.03 -5.18
CA PHE A 38 -0.50 10.69 -3.88
C PHE A 38 -1.69 10.20 -3.06
N ALA A 39 -2.86 10.05 -3.66
CA ALA A 39 -4.04 9.52 -2.97
C ALA A 39 -3.78 8.12 -2.40
N SER A 40 -3.15 7.24 -3.19
CA SER A 40 -2.75 5.90 -2.75
C SER A 40 -1.75 5.95 -1.58
N CYS A 41 -0.68 6.74 -1.68
CA CYS A 41 0.34 6.84 -0.63
C CYS A 41 -0.21 7.44 0.67
N SER A 42 -1.08 8.46 0.58
CA SER A 42 -1.73 9.06 1.74
C SER A 42 -2.70 8.08 2.40
N LEU A 43 -3.50 7.35 1.61
CA LEU A 43 -4.40 6.33 2.15
C LEU A 43 -3.63 5.18 2.81
N MET A 44 -2.53 4.75 2.19
CA MET A 44 -1.58 3.78 2.75
C MET A 44 -1.05 4.20 4.12
N LEU A 45 -0.67 5.46 4.29
CA LEU A 45 -0.18 5.97 5.56
C LEU A 45 -1.27 5.94 6.64
N VAL A 46 -2.49 6.34 6.31
CA VAL A 46 -3.63 6.25 7.24
C VAL A 46 -3.89 4.80 7.66
N VAL A 47 -3.94 3.86 6.70
CA VAL A 47 -4.14 2.43 6.99
C VAL A 47 -3.01 1.87 7.86
N ALA A 48 -1.75 2.20 7.55
CA ALA A 48 -0.61 1.72 8.32
C ALA A 48 -0.64 2.22 9.78
N LEU A 49 -1.00 3.49 10.01
CA LEU A 49 -1.15 4.04 11.36
C LEU A 49 -2.30 3.38 12.13
N LEU A 50 -3.42 3.08 11.47
CA LEU A 50 -4.54 2.35 12.08
C LEU A 50 -4.14 0.92 12.47
N LEU A 51 -3.40 0.21 11.60
CA LEU A 51 -2.88 -1.12 11.88
C LEU A 51 -1.83 -1.11 13.01
N LEU A 52 -0.97 -0.09 13.06
CA LEU A 52 0.00 0.10 14.14
C LEU A 52 -0.68 0.34 15.48
N ASN A 53 -1.73 1.16 15.51
CA ASN A 53 -2.54 1.37 16.71
C ASN A 53 -3.28 0.09 17.12
N ALA A 54 -3.78 -0.70 16.16
CA ALA A 54 -4.39 -1.99 16.48
C ALA A 54 -3.36 -2.94 17.11
N ALA A 55 -2.16 -3.04 16.54
CA ALA A 55 -1.10 -3.93 17.01
C ALA A 55 -0.39 -3.47 18.30
N SER A 56 -0.80 -2.33 18.90
CA SER A 56 -0.14 -1.81 20.12
C SER A 56 -0.41 -2.66 21.36
N ASP A 57 -1.52 -3.40 21.37
CA ASP A 57 -1.92 -4.30 22.46
C ASP A 57 -1.13 -5.62 22.50
N GLY A 58 -0.23 -5.84 21.53
CA GLY A 58 0.58 -7.06 21.42
C GLY A 58 -0.17 -8.28 20.89
N THR A 59 -1.44 -8.13 20.49
CA THR A 59 -2.19 -9.23 19.90
C THR A 59 -1.81 -9.42 18.43
N ILE A 60 -1.46 -10.65 18.07
CA ILE A 60 -1.21 -11.04 16.67
C ILE A 60 -2.56 -11.27 16.02
N ARG A 61 -2.85 -10.51 14.96
CA ARG A 61 -4.09 -10.62 14.20
C ARG A 61 -3.83 -11.34 12.89
N THR A 62 -4.72 -12.25 12.51
CA THR A 62 -4.64 -12.99 11.26
C THR A 62 -5.84 -12.68 10.37
N TYR A 63 -5.60 -12.67 9.07
CA TYR A 63 -6.63 -12.47 8.05
C TYR A 63 -6.51 -13.54 6.97
N GLU A 64 -7.50 -14.42 6.91
CA GLU A 64 -7.57 -15.50 5.93
C GLU A 64 -8.15 -14.97 4.62
N VAL A 65 -7.33 -14.99 3.56
CA VAL A 65 -7.76 -14.52 2.25
C VAL A 65 -8.72 -15.54 1.63
N GLY A 66 -9.95 -15.11 1.37
CA GLY A 66 -10.98 -15.93 0.74
C GLY A 66 -11.63 -16.96 1.67
N GLU A 67 -11.49 -16.82 2.99
CA GLU A 67 -12.06 -17.73 4.00
C GLU A 67 -11.55 -19.19 3.89
N TRP A 68 -10.37 -19.37 3.28
CA TRP A 68 -9.67 -20.65 3.29
C TRP A 68 -8.82 -20.74 4.56
N PRO A 69 -9.09 -21.71 5.45
CA PRO A 69 -8.30 -21.85 6.67
C PRO A 69 -6.88 -22.33 6.37
N ALA A 70 -5.96 -22.00 7.28
CA ALA A 70 -4.64 -22.63 7.29
C ALA A 70 -4.77 -24.18 7.38
N PRO A 71 -3.88 -24.97 6.76
CA PRO A 71 -2.60 -24.60 6.14
C PRO A 71 -2.64 -24.30 4.64
N PHE A 72 -3.82 -24.35 4.00
CA PHE A 72 -3.93 -24.22 2.54
C PHE A 72 -4.25 -22.80 2.07
N GLY A 73 -4.84 -21.96 2.94
CA GLY A 73 -5.15 -20.57 2.65
C GLY A 73 -3.94 -19.62 2.78
N ILE A 74 -4.01 -18.48 2.09
CA ILE A 74 -3.09 -17.36 2.30
C ILE A 74 -3.56 -16.59 3.53
N VAL A 75 -2.75 -16.59 4.59
CA VAL A 75 -3.06 -15.88 5.83
C VAL A 75 -2.14 -14.68 5.96
N LEU A 76 -2.72 -13.48 5.96
CA LEU A 76 -1.99 -12.26 6.27
C LEU A 76 -1.90 -12.13 7.79
N VAL A 77 -0.68 -11.98 8.30
CA VAL A 77 -0.42 -11.81 9.72
C VAL A 77 -0.07 -10.36 9.98
N VAL A 78 -0.79 -9.73 10.89
CA VAL A 78 -0.52 -8.38 11.37
C VAL A 78 -0.08 -8.49 12.82
N ASP A 79 1.24 -8.46 12.99
CA ASP A 79 1.88 -8.25 14.28
C ASP A 79 2.45 -6.82 14.38
N ARG A 80 3.08 -6.53 15.51
CA ARG A 80 3.66 -5.21 15.79
C ARG A 80 4.85 -4.88 14.87
N LEU A 81 5.65 -5.87 14.50
CA LEU A 81 6.79 -5.68 13.59
C LEU A 81 6.29 -5.37 12.18
N SER A 82 5.37 -6.18 11.65
CA SER A 82 4.71 -5.95 10.36
C SER A 82 4.08 -4.56 10.31
N ALA A 83 3.34 -4.17 11.36
CA ALA A 83 2.71 -2.85 11.41
C ALA A 83 3.72 -1.67 11.41
N ILE A 84 4.87 -1.82 12.07
CA ILE A 84 5.97 -0.84 12.02
C ILE A 84 6.54 -0.77 10.60
N MET A 85 6.78 -1.92 9.95
CA MET A 85 7.33 -1.98 8.59
C MET A 85 6.36 -1.37 7.57
N LEU A 86 5.07 -1.66 7.66
CA LEU A 86 4.04 -1.03 6.82
C LEU A 86 4.02 0.49 7.00
N THR A 87 4.16 0.98 8.23
CA THR A 87 4.21 2.42 8.53
C THR A 87 5.47 3.07 7.94
N LEU A 88 6.61 2.38 8.03
CA LEU A 88 7.87 2.81 7.44
C LEU A 88 7.77 2.90 5.91
N VAL A 89 7.25 1.86 5.26
CA VAL A 89 7.03 1.82 3.80
C VAL A 89 6.10 2.95 3.37
N ALA A 90 4.97 3.14 4.05
CA ALA A 90 4.00 4.19 3.70
C ALA A 90 4.59 5.61 3.83
N SER A 91 5.33 5.86 4.91
CA SER A 91 5.98 7.16 5.16
C SER A 91 7.05 7.46 4.11
N LEU A 92 7.96 6.51 3.86
CA LEU A 92 9.01 6.67 2.87
C LEU A 92 8.45 6.79 1.45
N SER A 93 7.40 6.04 1.13
CA SER A 93 6.74 6.10 -0.18
C SER A 93 6.16 7.48 -0.45
N LEU A 94 5.49 8.09 0.54
CA LEU A 94 4.92 9.43 0.39
C LEU A 94 6.02 10.49 0.18
N ILE A 95 7.11 10.42 0.97
CA ILE A 95 8.25 11.34 0.86
C ILE A 95 8.97 11.15 -0.48
N ALA A 96 9.23 9.90 -0.88
CA ALA A 96 9.90 9.59 -2.14
C ALA A 96 9.08 10.02 -3.36
N LEU A 97 7.76 9.83 -3.33
CA LEU A 97 6.86 10.29 -4.39
C LEU A 97 6.85 11.83 -4.47
N LEU A 98 6.76 12.51 -3.32
CA LEU A 98 6.85 13.97 -3.27
C LEU A 98 8.16 14.47 -3.89
N HIS A 99 9.29 13.90 -3.47
CA HIS A 99 10.59 14.22 -4.01
C HIS A 99 10.67 13.97 -5.53
N ALA A 100 10.18 12.83 -6.01
CA ALA A 100 10.20 12.49 -7.43
C ALA A 100 9.38 13.46 -8.29
N VAL A 101 8.24 13.94 -7.78
CA VAL A 101 7.37 14.90 -8.48
C VAL A 101 7.97 16.32 -8.46
N VAL A 102 8.52 16.76 -7.32
CA VAL A 102 9.16 18.08 -7.19
C VAL A 102 10.41 18.20 -8.06
N THR A 103 11.28 17.17 -8.02
CA THR A 103 12.50 17.11 -8.85
C THR A 103 12.22 16.75 -10.31
N ARG A 104 10.96 16.44 -10.66
CA ARG A 104 10.53 15.96 -11.98
C ARG A 104 11.22 14.68 -12.42
N THR A 105 11.79 13.92 -11.48
CA THR A 105 12.36 12.59 -11.74
C THR A 105 11.29 11.62 -12.21
N ASP A 106 10.05 11.79 -11.75
CA ASP A 106 8.87 11.03 -12.19
C ASP A 106 8.59 11.16 -13.70
N ARG A 107 9.15 12.17 -14.37
CA ARG A 107 8.99 12.40 -15.82
C ARG A 107 9.99 11.64 -16.67
N LYS A 108 11.05 11.07 -16.07
CA LYS A 108 12.08 10.33 -16.80
C LYS A 108 11.60 8.97 -17.32
N GLY A 109 10.50 8.44 -16.78
CA GLY A 109 9.90 7.17 -17.22
C GLY A 109 8.39 7.29 -17.39
N TRP A 110 7.87 6.76 -18.50
CA TRP A 110 6.44 6.86 -18.82
C TRP A 110 5.53 6.11 -17.85
N HIS A 111 6.04 5.09 -17.18
CA HIS A 111 5.28 4.22 -16.27
C HIS A 111 5.67 4.38 -14.79
N PHE A 112 6.38 5.46 -14.44
CA PHE A 112 6.92 5.69 -13.09
C PHE A 112 5.88 5.44 -11.99
N HIS A 113 4.72 6.10 -12.07
CA HIS A 113 3.70 6.02 -11.03
C HIS A 113 3.06 4.64 -10.91
N SER A 114 2.94 3.89 -12.00
CA SER A 114 2.41 2.52 -11.96
C SER A 114 3.43 1.55 -11.36
N LEU A 115 4.69 1.61 -11.81
CA LEU A 115 5.77 0.77 -11.28
C LEU A 115 6.04 1.07 -9.81
N PHE A 116 5.97 2.34 -9.41
CA PHE A 116 6.12 2.76 -8.01
C PHE A 116 5.03 2.13 -7.12
N GLN A 117 3.76 2.12 -7.58
CA GLN A 117 2.68 1.45 -6.85
C GLN A 117 2.85 -0.07 -6.81
N PHE A 118 3.27 -0.72 -7.90
CA PHE A 118 3.59 -2.16 -7.86
C PHE A 118 4.73 -2.49 -6.89
N GLN A 119 5.74 -1.63 -6.80
CA GLN A 119 6.81 -1.80 -5.82
C GLN A 119 6.27 -1.71 -4.38
N ILE A 120 5.41 -0.74 -4.09
CA ILE A 120 4.77 -0.60 -2.76
C ILE A 120 3.90 -1.83 -2.45
N MET A 121 3.12 -2.32 -3.42
CA MET A 121 2.34 -3.55 -3.28
C MET A 121 3.23 -4.73 -2.89
N GLY A 122 4.36 -4.91 -3.58
CA GLY A 122 5.32 -5.97 -3.29
C GLY A 122 5.96 -5.84 -1.91
N LEU A 123 6.34 -4.62 -1.50
CA LEU A 123 6.89 -4.35 -0.18
C LEU A 123 5.87 -4.66 0.93
N ASN A 124 4.63 -4.24 0.77
CA ASN A 124 3.57 -4.49 1.76
C ASN A 124 3.13 -5.96 1.81
N GLY A 125 3.34 -6.73 0.74
CA GLY A 125 3.09 -8.17 0.75
C GLY A 125 4.21 -8.99 1.40
N ALA A 126 5.39 -8.38 1.60
CA ALA A 126 6.55 -9.03 2.20
C ALA A 126 6.63 -8.89 3.73
N PHE A 127 5.84 -7.98 4.31
CA PHE A 127 5.77 -7.69 5.76
C PHE A 127 4.34 -7.82 6.25
#